data_AF-K1TPV7-F1
#
_entry.id   AF-K1TPV7-F1
#
_cell.length_a   1.000
_cell.length_b   1.000
_cell.length_c   1.000
_cell.angle_alpha   90.00
_cell.angle_beta   90.00
_cell.angle_gamma   90.00
#
_symmetry.space_group_name_H-M   'P 1'
#
loop_
_entity.id
_entity.type
_entity.pdbx_description
1 polymer ?
#
loop_
_entity_poly.entity_id
_entity_poly.type
_entity_poly.pdbx_seq_one_letter_code
_entity_poly.pdbx_strand_id
1 'polypeptide(L)'
;MSRWNALKKAYRMCTRLRAQRGGSRTGYLLDALWCSVRHGASPENYFVLRFFALPDWQRAAFLTSGRSSALDRALNRNAAAAEKEALASKAHFLTVFAPDVRRAHVYAPEADFAAFCTFLDENDTFFLKPVGGTMGRGIERRRSAAIPDRAAFYNDCRAQRLLLEAPIRQHPALEALSP
;
A
#
# COMPACT_ATOMS: atom_id res chain seq x y z
N MET A 1 -8.03 4.50 -11.60
CA MET A 1 -9.35 5.01 -11.13
C MET A 1 -9.93 5.92 -12.20
N SER A 2 -11.21 5.76 -12.56
CA SER A 2 -11.89 6.72 -13.45
C SER A 2 -11.98 8.10 -12.79
N ARG A 3 -11.85 9.18 -13.58
CA ARG A 3 -12.00 10.59 -13.14
C ARG A 3 -13.32 10.82 -12.40
N TRP A 4 -14.37 10.10 -12.80
CA TRP A 4 -15.68 10.11 -12.16
C TRP A 4 -15.69 9.59 -10.72
N ASN A 5 -14.91 8.53 -10.44
CA ASN A 5 -14.80 7.97 -9.10
C ASN A 5 -14.02 8.90 -8.17
N ALA A 6 -13.01 9.60 -8.69
CA ALA A 6 -12.25 10.60 -7.94
C ALA A 6 -13.14 11.79 -7.52
N LEU A 7 -13.98 12.29 -8.43
CA LEU A 7 -14.95 13.35 -8.14
C LEU A 7 -15.98 12.94 -7.08
N LYS A 8 -16.57 11.74 -7.22
CA LYS A 8 -17.50 11.19 -6.21
C LYS A 8 -16.83 11.07 -4.84
N LYS A 9 -15.56 10.62 -4.81
CA LYS A 9 -14.79 10.50 -3.58
C LYS A 9 -14.51 11.87 -2.96
N ALA A 10 -14.04 12.84 -3.74
CA ALA A 10 -13.80 14.21 -3.29
C ALA A 10 -15.08 14.85 -2.72
N TYR A 11 -16.22 14.67 -3.37
CA TYR A 11 -17.52 15.15 -2.90
C TYR A 11 -17.92 14.54 -1.54
N ARG A 12 -17.77 13.22 -1.37
CA ARG A 12 -18.03 12.55 -0.09
C ARG A 12 -17.10 13.05 1.01
N MET A 13 -15.82 13.22 0.69
CA MET A 13 -14.81 13.71 1.63
C MET A 13 -15.09 15.16 2.06
N CYS A 14 -15.46 16.04 1.13
CA CYS A 14 -15.83 17.43 1.45
C CYS A 14 -17.13 17.51 2.26
N THR A 15 -18.09 16.61 2.01
CA THR A 15 -19.32 16.52 2.81
C THR A 15 -19.01 16.11 4.25
N ARG A 16 -18.14 15.10 4.44
CA ARG A 16 -17.66 14.69 5.76
C ARG A 16 -16.88 15.80 6.46
N LEU A 17 -16.02 16.51 5.73
CA LEU A 17 -15.24 17.62 6.25
C LEU A 17 -16.15 18.75 6.75
N ARG A 18 -17.18 19.12 5.97
CA ARG A 18 -18.20 20.08 6.38
C ARG A 18 -18.92 19.63 7.65
N ALA A 19 -19.30 18.35 7.75
CA ALA A 19 -19.96 17.84 8.95
C ALA A 19 -19.04 17.92 10.19
N GLN A 20 -17.72 17.77 10.01
CA GLN A 20 -16.75 17.78 11.10
C GLN A 20 -16.29 19.20 11.51
N ARG A 21 -16.23 20.15 10.58
CA ARG A 21 -15.60 21.46 10.80
C ARG A 21 -16.50 22.67 10.46
N GLY A 22 -17.71 22.44 9.97
CA GLY A 22 -18.55 23.49 9.42
C GLY A 22 -18.06 24.00 8.06
N GLY A 23 -18.50 25.19 7.67
CA GLY A 23 -18.10 25.84 6.42
C GLY A 23 -18.83 25.33 5.17
N SER A 24 -18.33 25.74 4.01
CA SER A 24 -18.93 25.46 2.71
C SER A 24 -18.34 24.22 2.06
N ARG A 25 -19.18 23.23 1.75
CA ARG A 25 -18.80 22.07 0.95
C ARG A 25 -18.24 22.49 -0.42
N THR A 26 -18.88 23.46 -1.05
CA THR A 26 -18.45 23.97 -2.37
C THR A 26 -17.10 24.67 -2.25
N GLY A 27 -16.88 25.44 -1.17
CA GLY A 27 -15.58 26.04 -0.88
C GLY A 27 -14.47 24.99 -0.77
N TYR A 28 -14.69 23.92 -0.01
CA TYR A 28 -13.72 22.82 0.08
C TYR A 28 -13.49 22.09 -1.24
N LEU A 29 -14.53 21.93 -2.07
CA LEU A 29 -14.38 21.30 -3.38
C LEU A 29 -13.54 22.15 -4.33
N LEU A 30 -13.80 23.46 -4.37
CA LEU A 30 -13.03 24.39 -5.20
C LEU A 30 -11.57 24.47 -4.72
N ASP A 31 -11.34 24.53 -3.40
CA ASP A 31 -9.98 24.54 -2.84
C ASP A 31 -9.25 23.22 -3.11
N ALA A 32 -9.93 22.07 -3.01
CA ALA A 32 -9.35 20.78 -3.37
C ALA A 32 -8.99 20.69 -4.86
N LEU A 33 -9.83 21.22 -5.74
CA LEU A 33 -9.55 21.29 -7.19
C LEU A 33 -8.36 22.22 -7.47
N TRP A 34 -8.31 23.39 -6.83
CA TRP A 34 -7.17 24.30 -6.90
C TRP A 34 -5.88 23.61 -6.46
N CYS A 35 -5.90 22.92 -5.33
CA CYS A 35 -4.76 22.15 -4.83
C CYS A 35 -4.34 21.03 -5.78
N SER A 36 -5.29 20.39 -6.45
CA SER A 36 -5.00 19.36 -7.45
C SER A 36 -4.24 19.93 -8.65
N VAL A 37 -4.61 21.13 -9.13
CA VAL A 37 -3.96 21.78 -10.26
C VAL A 37 -2.59 22.36 -9.86
N ARG A 38 -2.56 23.17 -8.79
CA ARG A 38 -1.36 23.92 -8.39
C ARG A 38 -0.31 23.06 -7.69
N HIS A 39 -0.73 22.14 -6.83
CA HIS A 39 0.18 21.33 -6.01
C HIS A 39 0.22 19.87 -6.42
N GLY A 40 -0.55 19.43 -7.43
CA GLY A 40 -0.64 18.02 -7.80
C GLY A 40 -1.24 17.14 -6.69
N ALA A 41 -2.03 17.71 -5.79
CA ALA A 41 -2.63 16.99 -4.67
C ALA A 41 -3.80 16.12 -5.12
N SER A 42 -3.80 14.83 -4.76
CA SER A 42 -5.01 14.01 -4.88
C SER A 42 -6.07 14.44 -3.84
N PRO A 43 -7.35 14.03 -3.99
CA PRO A 43 -8.36 14.21 -2.95
C PRO A 43 -7.92 13.66 -1.58
N GLU A 44 -7.17 12.56 -1.56
CA GLU A 44 -6.58 12.00 -0.34
C GLU A 44 -5.51 12.89 0.25
N ASN A 45 -4.59 13.44 -0.55
CA ASN A 45 -3.59 14.39 -0.05
C ASN A 45 -4.26 15.60 0.61
N TYR A 46 -5.27 16.19 -0.04
CA TYR A 46 -5.98 17.35 0.48
C TYR A 46 -6.56 17.10 1.88
N PHE A 47 -7.10 15.90 2.11
CA PHE A 47 -7.71 15.55 3.38
C PHE A 47 -6.71 15.09 4.45
N VAL A 48 -5.82 14.14 4.10
CA VAL A 48 -4.85 13.55 5.04
C VAL A 48 -3.83 14.58 5.50
N LEU A 49 -3.32 15.41 4.57
CA LEU A 49 -2.39 16.50 4.88
C LEU A 49 -3.10 17.77 5.34
N ARG A 50 -4.44 17.74 5.43
CA ARG A 50 -5.28 18.84 5.91
C ARG A 50 -5.03 20.16 5.19
N PHE A 51 -4.87 20.14 3.87
CA PHE A 51 -4.56 21.35 3.08
C PHE A 51 -5.58 22.47 3.29
N PHE A 52 -6.85 22.14 3.53
CA PHE A 52 -7.91 23.09 3.90
C PHE A 52 -7.60 23.97 5.13
N ALA A 53 -6.60 23.61 5.94
CA ALA A 53 -6.18 24.35 7.13
C ALA A 53 -4.79 25.00 6.98
N LEU A 54 -4.15 24.87 5.82
CA LEU A 54 -2.79 25.34 5.58
C LEU A 54 -2.79 26.49 4.55
N PRO A 55 -1.91 27.49 4.70
CA PRO A 55 -1.66 28.49 3.65
C PRO A 55 -0.91 27.88 2.45
N ASP A 56 -0.99 28.54 1.30
CA ASP A 56 -0.44 28.05 0.01
C ASP A 56 1.05 27.67 0.07
N TRP A 57 1.87 28.47 0.75
CA TRP A 57 3.30 28.22 0.87
C TRP A 57 3.61 26.93 1.65
N GLN A 58 2.82 26.60 2.67
CA GLN A 58 2.96 25.34 3.39
C GLN A 58 2.53 24.17 2.52
N ARG A 59 1.39 24.29 1.81
CA ARG A 59 0.93 23.27 0.85
C ARG A 59 2.00 23.00 -0.21
N ALA A 60 2.71 24.04 -0.65
CA ALA A 60 3.79 23.93 -1.61
C ALA A 60 5.02 23.18 -1.11
N ALA A 61 5.22 23.03 0.21
CA ALA A 61 6.34 22.28 0.78
C ALA A 61 6.12 20.75 0.81
N PHE A 62 4.89 20.27 0.59
CA PHE A 62 4.59 18.82 0.65
C PHE A 62 4.90 18.09 -0.67
N LEU A 63 5.38 16.85 -0.53
CA LEU A 63 5.42 15.88 -1.63
C LEU A 63 4.03 15.26 -1.82
N THR A 64 3.28 15.78 -2.79
CA THR A 64 1.95 15.27 -3.18
C THR A 64 2.06 14.10 -4.16
N SER A 65 0.97 13.36 -4.37
CA SER A 65 0.95 12.24 -5.32
C SER A 65 1.35 12.68 -6.74
N GLY A 66 0.83 13.80 -7.23
CA GLY A 66 1.16 14.29 -8.58
C GLY A 66 2.63 14.72 -8.70
N ARG A 67 3.19 15.33 -7.66
CA ARG A 67 4.62 15.69 -7.61
C ARG A 67 5.51 14.47 -7.51
N SER A 68 5.15 13.51 -6.67
CA SER A 68 5.85 12.23 -6.55
C SER A 68 5.83 11.47 -7.88
N SER A 69 4.69 11.42 -8.58
CA SER A 69 4.60 10.79 -9.91
C SER A 69 5.37 11.55 -10.98
N ALA A 70 5.46 12.89 -10.91
CA ALA A 70 6.29 13.67 -11.82
C ALA A 70 7.78 13.39 -11.59
N LEU A 71 8.20 13.35 -10.32
CA LEU A 71 9.58 13.03 -9.95
C LEU A 71 9.96 11.61 -10.34
N ASP A 72 9.10 10.63 -10.02
CA ASP A 72 9.28 9.23 -10.41
C ASP A 72 9.48 9.08 -11.93
N ARG A 73 8.61 9.70 -12.74
CA ARG A 73 8.78 9.70 -14.21
C ARG A 73 10.08 10.36 -14.68
N ALA A 74 10.49 11.44 -14.03
CA ALA A 74 11.70 12.17 -14.41
C ALA A 74 12.97 11.38 -14.07
N LEU A 75 13.04 10.83 -12.87
CA LEU A 75 14.19 10.09 -12.38
C LEU A 75 14.29 8.69 -13.02
N ASN A 76 13.14 8.03 -13.25
CA ASN A 76 13.07 6.68 -13.81
C ASN A 76 12.77 6.66 -15.32
N ARG A 77 13.06 7.76 -16.03
CA ARG A 77 12.78 7.89 -17.48
C ARG A 77 13.49 6.82 -18.32
N ASN A 78 14.71 6.46 -17.93
CA ASN A 78 15.56 5.50 -18.64
C ASN A 78 15.51 4.09 -18.03
N ALA A 79 14.73 3.89 -16.95
CA ALA A 79 14.60 2.58 -16.35
C ALA A 79 13.88 1.62 -17.30
N ALA A 80 14.46 0.44 -17.45
CA ALA A 80 13.93 -0.64 -18.27
C ALA A 80 12.58 -1.13 -17.72
N ALA A 81 11.78 -1.74 -18.59
CA ALA A 81 10.48 -2.29 -18.18
C ALA A 81 10.63 -3.33 -17.06
N ALA A 82 11.68 -4.15 -17.11
CA ALA A 82 11.98 -5.15 -16.08
C ALA A 82 12.28 -4.52 -14.71
N GLU A 83 13.05 -3.42 -14.67
CA GLU A 83 13.37 -2.70 -13.42
C GLU A 83 12.11 -2.08 -12.80
N LYS A 84 11.22 -1.54 -13.63
CA LYS A 84 9.93 -1.00 -13.19
C LYS A 84 9.03 -2.11 -12.64
N GLU A 85 8.99 -3.27 -13.31
CA GLU A 85 8.19 -4.41 -12.88
C GLU A 85 8.71 -4.99 -11.55
N ALA A 86 10.04 -5.04 -11.37
CA ALA A 86 10.67 -5.49 -10.13
C ALA A 86 10.23 -4.67 -8.91
N LEU A 87 9.94 -3.38 -9.08
CA LEU A 87 9.44 -2.52 -8.01
C LEU A 87 7.91 -2.51 -7.91
N ALA A 88 7.19 -2.78 -9.00
CA ALA A 88 5.73 -2.75 -9.03
C ALA A 88 5.08 -4.03 -8.48
N SER A 89 5.71 -5.20 -8.69
CA SER A 89 5.20 -6.49 -8.26
C SER A 89 5.84 -6.93 -6.95
N LYS A 90 5.03 -7.11 -5.90
CA LYS A 90 5.53 -7.60 -4.59
C LYS A 90 6.25 -8.95 -4.70
N ALA A 91 5.75 -9.84 -5.57
CA ALA A 91 6.36 -11.15 -5.78
C ALA A 91 7.72 -11.00 -6.51
N HIS A 92 7.75 -10.23 -7.60
CA HIS A 92 8.99 -10.06 -8.37
C HIS A 92 10.06 -9.30 -7.58
N PHE A 93 9.64 -8.32 -6.76
CA PHE A 93 10.53 -7.62 -5.83
C PHE A 93 11.28 -8.60 -4.94
N LEU A 94 10.58 -9.56 -4.35
CA LEU A 94 11.18 -10.52 -3.43
C LEU A 94 12.17 -11.46 -4.12
N THR A 95 11.94 -11.79 -5.39
CA THR A 95 12.88 -12.54 -6.21
C THR A 95 14.13 -11.71 -6.54
N VAL A 96 13.96 -10.49 -7.05
CA VAL A 96 15.07 -9.64 -7.53
C VAL A 96 15.96 -9.19 -6.37
N PHE A 97 15.36 -8.86 -5.22
CA PHE A 97 16.06 -8.38 -4.03
C PHE A 97 16.26 -9.49 -2.98
N ALA A 98 16.17 -10.76 -3.36
CA ALA A 98 16.34 -11.89 -2.45
C ALA A 98 17.61 -11.82 -1.57
N PRO A 99 18.79 -11.37 -2.08
CA PRO A 99 19.99 -11.23 -1.24
C PRO A 99 19.84 -10.24 -0.08
N ASP A 100 18.98 -9.24 -0.22
CA ASP A 100 18.76 -8.18 0.76
C ASP A 100 17.55 -8.43 1.65
N VAL A 101 16.64 -9.31 1.22
CA VAL A 101 15.41 -9.65 1.96
C VAL A 101 15.71 -10.73 2.99
N ARG A 102 15.89 -10.30 4.24
CA ARG A 102 16.21 -11.19 5.37
C ARG A 102 15.03 -11.91 6.00
N ARG A 103 13.83 -11.82 5.41
CA ARG A 103 12.62 -12.51 5.92
C ARG A 103 12.24 -13.64 4.98
N ALA A 104 11.88 -14.79 5.54
CA ALA A 104 11.31 -15.88 4.78
C ALA A 104 10.01 -15.41 4.10
N HIS A 105 9.79 -15.90 2.89
CA HIS A 105 8.61 -15.57 2.12
C HIS A 105 8.32 -16.67 1.10
N VAL A 106 7.05 -16.84 0.76
CA VAL A 106 6.58 -17.80 -0.23
C VAL A 106 5.48 -17.17 -1.07
N TYR A 107 5.67 -17.10 -2.38
CA TYR A 107 4.60 -16.72 -3.30
C TYR A 107 3.87 -17.97 -3.77
N ALA A 108 2.64 -18.17 -3.27
CA ALA A 108 1.95 -19.45 -3.41
C ALA A 108 1.77 -19.93 -4.86
N PRO A 109 1.46 -19.07 -5.87
CA PRO A 109 1.33 -19.51 -7.25
C PRO A 109 2.57 -20.17 -7.85
N GLU A 110 3.77 -19.77 -7.39
CA GLU A 110 5.07 -20.17 -7.95
C GLU A 110 5.81 -21.18 -7.07
N ALA A 111 5.56 -21.21 -5.77
CA ALA A 111 6.11 -22.22 -4.88
C ALA A 111 5.39 -23.56 -5.06
N ASP A 112 6.10 -24.66 -4.80
CA ASP A 112 5.47 -25.97 -4.66
C ASP A 112 4.86 -26.16 -3.25
N PHE A 113 4.08 -27.23 -3.10
CA PHE A 113 3.41 -27.53 -1.84
C PHE A 113 4.37 -27.84 -0.69
N ALA A 114 5.55 -28.41 -1.00
CA ALA A 114 6.54 -28.77 0.00
C ALA A 114 7.19 -27.51 0.58
N ALA A 115 7.65 -26.59 -0.27
CA ALA A 115 8.20 -25.29 0.12
C ALA A 115 7.17 -24.46 0.91
N PHE A 116 5.90 -24.50 0.51
CA PHE A 116 4.82 -23.88 1.26
C PHE A 116 4.64 -24.47 2.66
N CYS A 117 4.69 -25.80 2.80
CA CYS A 117 4.63 -26.45 4.10
C CYS A 117 5.85 -26.11 4.97
N THR A 118 7.06 -26.16 4.42
CA THR A 118 8.29 -25.78 5.11
C THR A 118 8.18 -24.36 5.67
N PHE A 119 7.67 -23.41 4.88
CA PHE A 119 7.44 -22.05 5.37
C PHE A 119 6.50 -22.00 6.58
N LEU A 120 5.40 -22.76 6.56
CA LEU A 120 4.47 -22.82 7.70
C LEU A 120 5.08 -23.47 8.94
N ASP A 121 5.94 -24.47 8.75
CA ASP A 121 6.64 -25.15 9.85
C ASP A 121 7.67 -24.23 10.53
N GLU A 122 8.37 -23.42 9.74
CA GLU A 122 9.40 -22.50 10.25
C GLU A 122 8.83 -21.20 10.85
N ASN A 123 7.56 -20.88 10.58
CA ASN A 123 6.94 -19.62 10.97
C ASN A 123 5.59 -19.83 11.66
N ASP A 124 5.56 -19.75 13.00
CA ASP A 124 4.30 -19.85 13.77
C ASP A 124 3.28 -18.77 13.38
N THR A 125 3.76 -17.54 13.14
CA THR A 125 2.93 -16.41 12.70
C THR A 125 3.47 -15.90 11.38
N PHE A 126 2.58 -15.51 10.47
CA PHE A 126 2.95 -14.94 9.16
C PHE A 126 1.86 -13.99 8.64
N PHE A 127 2.17 -13.28 7.56
CA PHE A 127 1.25 -12.36 6.89
C PHE A 127 0.91 -12.86 5.49
N LEU A 128 -0.39 -12.92 5.19
CA LEU A 128 -0.92 -13.08 3.85
C LEU A 128 -1.04 -11.71 3.20
N LYS A 129 -0.53 -11.57 1.98
CA LYS A 129 -0.56 -10.33 1.22
C LYS A 129 -1.03 -10.59 -0.21
N PRO A 130 -2.06 -9.90 -0.71
CA PRO A 130 -2.33 -9.88 -2.13
C PRO A 130 -1.18 -9.14 -2.84
N VAL A 131 -0.74 -9.68 -3.98
CA VAL A 131 0.32 -9.05 -4.79
C VAL A 131 -0.08 -7.65 -5.25
N GLY A 132 -1.36 -7.45 -5.58
CA GLY A 132 -1.95 -6.16 -5.91
C GLY A 132 -2.64 -5.49 -4.72
N GLY A 133 -2.62 -4.15 -4.69
CA GLY A 133 -3.32 -3.36 -3.67
C GLY A 133 -2.39 -2.44 -2.88
N THR A 134 -2.98 -1.43 -2.26
CA THR A 134 -2.31 -0.37 -1.51
C THR A 134 -2.93 -0.21 -0.12
N MET A 135 -2.23 0.50 0.77
CA MET A 135 -2.72 0.85 2.11
C MET A 135 -3.07 -0.36 3.00
N GLY A 136 -2.34 -1.46 2.85
CA GLY A 136 -2.53 -2.67 3.67
C GLY A 136 -3.85 -3.42 3.45
N ARG A 137 -4.64 -3.04 2.44
CA ARG A 137 -5.93 -3.67 2.17
C ARG A 137 -5.74 -5.14 1.77
N GLY A 138 -6.46 -6.03 2.47
CA GLY A 138 -6.40 -7.48 2.23
C GLY A 138 -5.18 -8.15 2.83
N ILE A 139 -4.39 -7.45 3.65
CA ILE A 139 -3.32 -8.09 4.43
C ILE A 139 -3.95 -8.73 5.68
N GLU A 140 -3.63 -10.00 5.91
CA GLU A 140 -4.10 -10.74 7.08
C GLU A 140 -2.93 -11.34 7.85
N ARG A 141 -2.98 -11.27 9.18
CA ARG A 141 -2.05 -12.01 10.06
C ARG A 141 -2.68 -13.37 10.38
N ARG A 142 -1.92 -14.45 10.20
CA ARG A 142 -2.36 -15.82 10.50
C ARG A 142 -1.35 -16.55 11.37
N ARG A 143 -1.81 -17.63 11.99
CA ARG A 143 -0.97 -18.59 12.71
C ARG A 143 -0.98 -19.93 11.99
N SER A 144 0.19 -20.56 11.87
CA SER A 144 0.33 -21.86 11.20
C SER A 144 -0.43 -22.96 11.93
N ALA A 145 -0.49 -22.92 13.26
CA ALA A 145 -1.29 -23.84 14.07
C ALA A 145 -2.82 -23.75 13.82
N ALA A 146 -3.30 -22.65 13.24
CA ALA A 146 -4.73 -22.46 12.92
C ALA A 146 -5.11 -22.99 11.52
N ILE A 147 -4.21 -23.71 10.84
CA ILE A 147 -4.39 -24.23 9.48
C ILE A 147 -4.46 -25.76 9.55
N PRO A 148 -5.65 -26.34 9.73
CA PRO A 148 -5.79 -27.80 9.88
C PRO A 148 -5.58 -28.54 8.55
N ASP A 149 -5.99 -27.94 7.43
CA ASP A 149 -5.81 -28.49 6.09
C ASP A 149 -4.86 -27.60 5.28
N ARG A 150 -3.58 -28.00 5.24
CA ARG A 150 -2.55 -27.27 4.50
C ARG A 150 -2.76 -27.33 2.99
N ALA A 151 -3.29 -28.44 2.47
CA ALA A 151 -3.46 -28.62 1.03
C ALA A 151 -4.58 -27.72 0.50
N ALA A 152 -5.72 -27.68 1.18
CA ALA A 152 -6.79 -26.74 0.87
C ALA A 152 -6.31 -25.29 0.99
N PHE A 153 -5.63 -24.96 2.09
CA PHE A 153 -5.11 -23.60 2.30
C PHE A 153 -4.10 -23.17 1.24
N TYR A 154 -3.20 -24.06 0.81
CA TYR A 154 -2.28 -23.81 -0.29
C TYR A 154 -3.01 -23.53 -1.60
N ASN A 155 -4.01 -24.35 -1.95
CA ASN A 155 -4.80 -24.16 -3.16
C ASN A 155 -5.55 -22.82 -3.15
N ASP A 156 -6.13 -22.44 -2.01
CA ASP A 156 -6.79 -21.14 -1.83
C ASP A 156 -5.81 -19.98 -2.00
N CYS A 157 -4.62 -20.08 -1.40
CA CYS A 157 -3.56 -19.08 -1.53
C CYS A 157 -3.10 -18.93 -2.98
N ARG A 158 -3.00 -20.04 -3.72
CA ARG A 158 -2.68 -20.01 -5.16
C ARG A 158 -3.75 -19.33 -5.98
N ALA A 159 -5.01 -19.73 -5.78
CA ALA A 159 -6.14 -19.17 -6.51
C ALA A 159 -6.25 -17.64 -6.29
N GLN A 160 -5.98 -17.19 -5.07
CA GLN A 160 -6.01 -15.78 -4.69
C GLN A 160 -4.70 -15.03 -4.97
N ARG A 161 -3.67 -15.71 -5.47
CA ARG A 161 -2.33 -15.16 -5.75
C ARG A 161 -1.72 -14.46 -4.53
N LEU A 162 -1.76 -15.15 -3.40
CA LEU A 162 -1.26 -14.64 -2.13
C LEU A 162 0.24 -14.88 -1.98
N LEU A 163 0.87 -13.89 -1.37
CA LEU A 163 2.24 -13.91 -0.89
C LEU A 163 2.21 -14.09 0.62
N LEU A 164 2.96 -15.06 1.11
CA LEU A 164 3.20 -15.28 2.54
C LEU A 164 4.53 -14.66 2.90
N GLU A 165 4.57 -13.88 3.98
CA GLU A 165 5.82 -13.32 4.50
C GLU A 165 5.92 -13.52 6.00
N ALA A 166 7.12 -13.89 6.45
CA ALA A 166 7.45 -13.94 7.86
C ALA A 166 7.41 -12.52 8.49
N PRO A 167 7.12 -12.40 9.79
CA PRO A 167 7.19 -11.14 10.51
C PRO A 167 8.58 -10.52 10.42
N ILE A 168 8.63 -9.19 10.32
CA ILE A 168 9.89 -8.46 10.46
C ILE A 168 10.23 -8.45 11.95
N ARG A 169 11.43 -8.93 12.31
CA ARG A 169 11.93 -8.82 13.68
C ARG A 169 12.23 -7.36 13.98
N GLN A 170 11.37 -6.75 14.79
CA GLN A 170 11.49 -5.36 15.17
C GLN A 170 12.55 -5.19 16.27
N HIS A 171 13.19 -4.01 16.30
CA HIS A 171 14.12 -3.69 17.37
C HIS A 171 13.37 -3.66 18.72
N PRO A 172 13.91 -4.23 19.82
CA PRO A 172 13.18 -4.35 21.09
C PRO A 172 12.61 -3.03 21.61
N ALA A 173 13.33 -1.92 21.43
CA ALA A 173 12.83 -0.60 21.83
C ALA A 173 11.60 -0.14 21.05
N LEU A 174 11.47 -0.52 19.77
CA LEU A 174 10.29 -0.22 18.98
C LEU A 174 9.16 -1.21 19.30
N GLU A 175 9.49 -2.47 19.59
CA GLU A 175 8.50 -3.49 20.00
C GLU A 175 7.78 -3.04 21.28
N ALA A 176 8.50 -2.48 22.24
CA ALA A 176 7.91 -1.96 23.48
C ALA A 176 6.87 -0.83 23.27
N LEU A 177 6.92 -0.11 22.13
CA LEU A 177 5.95 0.93 21.80
C LEU A 177 4.67 0.37 21.18
N SER A 178 4.74 -0.82 20.56
CA SER A 178 3.62 -1.46 19.86
C SER A 178 3.85 -2.99 19.82
N PRO A 179 3.63 -3.68 20.96
CA PRO A 179 3.89 -5.12 21.09
C PRO A 179 2.86 -6.02 20.37
#